data_AF-A0A3D0R1J6-F1
#
_entry.id   AF-A0A3D0R1J6-F1
#
_cell.length_a   1.000
_cell.length_b   1.000
_cell.length_c   1.000
_cell.angle_alpha   90.00
_cell.angle_beta   90.00
_cell.angle_gamma   90.00
#
_symmetry.space_group_name_H-M   'P 1'
#
loop_
_entity.id
_entity.type
_entity.pdbx_description
1 polymer ?
#
loop_
_entity_poly.entity_id
_entity_poly.type
_entity_poly.pdbx_seq_one_letter_code
_entity_poly.pdbx_strand_id
1 'polypeptide(L)'
;FHLHFTPTSASWLNLVERWFAELTSRKLRRSAHRSVVELERDIRGWINEWNKNPKPFIWTKTADDILDTLAAYCTRINDSGH
;
A
#
# COMPACT_ATOMS: atom_id res chain seq x y z
N PHE A 1 13.69 -2.94 -18.37
CA PHE A 1 12.69 -2.39 -17.44
C PHE A 1 11.39 -2.26 -18.20
N HIS A 2 10.29 -2.87 -17.73
CA HIS A 2 8.97 -2.76 -18.33
C HIS A 2 8.04 -2.13 -17.29
N LEU A 3 7.51 -0.94 -17.60
CA LEU A 3 6.62 -0.23 -16.69
C LEU A 3 5.21 -0.79 -16.86
N HIS A 4 4.68 -1.42 -15.83
CA HIS A 4 3.27 -1.81 -15.77
C HIS A 4 2.45 -0.68 -15.16
N PHE A 5 1.46 -0.18 -15.88
CA PHE A 5 0.52 0.79 -15.33
C PHE A 5 -0.45 0.10 -14.37
N THR A 6 -0.66 0.72 -13.21
CA THR A 6 -1.73 0.33 -12.30
C THR A 6 -3.07 0.71 -12.93
N PRO A 7 -3.99 -0.24 -13.22
CA PRO A 7 -5.28 0.08 -13.81
C PRO A 7 -6.09 1.02 -12.90
N THR A 8 -7.00 1.80 -13.50
CA THR A 8 -7.95 2.63 -12.76
C THR A 8 -8.70 1.79 -11.73
N SER A 9 -8.85 2.31 -10.51
CA SER A 9 -9.43 1.59 -9.36
C SER A 9 -8.61 0.40 -8.82
N ALA A 10 -7.37 0.22 -9.26
CA ALA A 10 -6.45 -0.78 -8.74
C ALA A 10 -5.35 -0.20 -7.82
N SER A 11 -5.64 0.87 -7.07
CA SER A 11 -4.69 1.45 -6.10
C SER A 11 -4.19 0.44 -5.06
N TRP A 12 -4.94 -0.66 -4.84
CA TRP A 12 -4.52 -1.78 -4.02
C TRP A 12 -3.25 -2.51 -4.53
N LEU A 13 -2.91 -2.39 -5.81
CA LEU A 13 -1.64 -2.86 -6.40
C LEU A 13 -0.48 -1.87 -6.17
N ASN A 14 -0.76 -0.66 -5.68
CA ASN A 14 0.24 0.37 -5.49
C ASN A 14 1.09 0.08 -4.24
N LEU A 15 2.28 -0.49 -4.45
CA LEU A 15 3.25 -0.78 -3.39
C LEU A 15 3.71 0.48 -2.64
N VAL A 16 3.66 1.64 -3.28
CA VAL A 16 4.03 2.92 -2.65
C VAL A 16 3.04 3.30 -1.55
N GLU A 17 1.74 3.12 -1.77
CA GLU A 17 0.71 3.37 -0.76
C GLU A 17 0.85 2.43 0.44
N ARG A 18 1.10 1.15 0.18
CA ARG A 18 1.38 0.16 1.24
C ARG A 18 2.62 0.52 2.06
N TRP A 19 3.67 1.01 1.41
CA TRP A 19 4.88 1.45 2.07
C TRP A 19 4.63 2.67 2.98
N PHE A 20 3.85 3.66 2.54
CA PHE A 20 3.49 4.82 3.36
C PHE A 20 2.63 4.45 4.58
N ALA A 21 1.72 3.49 4.41
CA ALA A 21 0.92 2.96 5.53
C ALA A 21 1.83 2.32 6.60
N GLU A 22 2.88 1.62 6.18
CA GLU A 22 3.84 0.99 7.08
C GLU A 22 4.75 2.02 7.80
N LEU A 23 5.26 3.02 7.08
CA LEU A 23 5.97 4.15 7.68
C LEU A 23 5.11 4.81 8.76
N THR A 24 3.84 5.05 8.44
CA THR A 24 2.90 5.69 9.37
C THR A 24 2.65 4.83 10.60
N SER A 25 2.36 3.53 10.40
CA SER A 25 1.99 2.63 11.49
C SER A 25 3.15 2.34 12.45
N ARG A 26 4.37 2.16 11.91
CA ARG A 26 5.54 1.72 12.69
C ARG A 26 6.42 2.85 13.18
N LYS A 27 6.47 3.97 12.45
CA LYS A 27 7.34 5.10 12.78
C LYS A 27 6.54 6.29 13.26
N LEU A 28 5.68 6.86 12.40
CA LEU A 28 5.11 8.18 12.67
C LEU A 28 4.06 8.20 13.78
N ARG A 29 3.17 7.20 13.87
CA ARG A 29 2.06 7.17 14.83
C ARG A 29 2.51 7.17 16.30
N ARG A 30 3.75 6.75 16.59
CA ARG A 30 4.31 6.69 17.95
C ARG A 30 5.46 7.66 18.18
N SER A 31 5.84 8.44 17.17
CA SER A 31 6.90 9.43 17.28
C SER A 31 6.36 10.79 17.72
N ALA A 32 7.09 11.47 18.59
CA ALA A 32 6.90 12.88 18.89
C ALA A 32 8.17 13.62 18.47
N HIS A 33 8.03 14.63 17.61
CA HIS A 33 9.15 15.43 17.12
C HIS A 33 8.98 16.88 17.53
N ARG A 34 10.07 17.51 17.98
CA ARG A 34 10.09 18.91 18.43
C ARG A 34 10.40 19.88 17.28
N SER A 35 10.78 19.36 16.11
CA SER A 35 11.09 20.16 14.92
C SER A 35 10.93 19.34 13.64
N VAL A 36 10.79 20.04 12.51
CA VAL A 36 10.78 19.42 11.17
C VAL A 36 12.10 18.71 10.87
N VAL A 37 13.23 19.28 11.30
CA VAL A 37 14.56 18.67 11.11
C VAL A 37 14.67 17.31 11.80
N GLU A 38 14.09 17.21 13.00
CA GLU A 38 14.05 15.95 13.74
C GLU A 38 13.19 14.90 13.01
N LEU A 39 12.01 15.29 12.52
CA LEU A 39 11.13 14.43 11.72
C LEU A 39 11.85 13.94 10.46
N GLU A 40 12.50 14.84 9.72
CA GLU A 40 13.21 14.49 8.47
C GLU A 40 14.32 13.46 8.73
N ARG A 41 15.14 13.70 9.76
CA ARG A 41 16.20 12.78 10.15
C ARG A 41 15.65 11.40 10.50
N ASP A 42 14.52 11.36 11.21
CA ASP A 42 13.89 10.12 11.65
C ASP A 42 13.31 9.32 10.47
N ILE A 43 12.67 10.00 9.51
CA ILE A 43 12.20 9.38 8.26
C ILE A 43 13.38 8.84 7.45
N ARG A 44 14.45 9.62 7.26
CA ARG A 44 15.64 9.17 6.52
C ARG A 44 16.31 7.97 7.17
N GLY A 45 16.41 7.98 8.50
CA GLY A 45 16.91 6.83 9.27
C GLY A 45 16.06 5.58 9.05
N TRP A 46 14.73 5.72 9.11
CA TRP A 46 13.81 4.62 8.85
C TRP A 46 13.93 4.07 7.42
N ILE A 47 14.03 4.93 6.40
CA ILE A 47 14.23 4.52 5.01
C ILE A 47 15.51 3.68 4.87
N ASN A 48 16.61 4.15 5.48
CA ASN A 48 17.89 3.44 5.41
C ASN A 48 17.81 2.06 6.09
N GLU A 49 17.19 1.96 7.26
CA GLU A 49 17.01 0.67 7.95
C GLU A 49 16.08 -0.27 7.18
N TRP A 50 14.98 0.26 6.64
CA TRP A 50 14.05 -0.51 5.81
C TRP A 50 14.75 -1.10 4.57
N ASN A 51 15.59 -0.31 3.90
CA ASN A 51 16.30 -0.73 2.69
C ASN A 51 17.43 -1.74 2.94
N LYS A 52 17.95 -1.86 4.17
CA LYS A 52 18.95 -2.90 4.52
C LYS A 52 18.37 -4.31 4.50
N ASN A 53 17.10 -4.46 4.88
CA ASN A 53 16.40 -5.74 4.86
C ASN A 53 14.92 -5.50 4.49
N PRO A 54 14.65 -5.22 3.21
CA PRO A 54 13.29 -4.90 2.78
C PRO A 54 12.42 -6.13 2.97
N LYS A 55 11.28 -5.96 3.63
CA LYS A 55 10.25 -7.00 3.68
C LYS A 55 9.34 -6.83 2.47
N PRO A 56 9.47 -7.66 1.42
CA PRO A 56 8.58 -7.56 0.27
C PRO A 56 7.15 -7.85 0.72
N PHE A 57 6.20 -7.05 0.22
CA PHE A 57 4.79 -7.37 0.38
C PHE A 57 4.47 -8.57 -0.51
N ILE A 58 4.14 -9.70 0.11
CA ILE A 58 3.73 -10.90 -0.60
C ILE A 58 2.23 -10.82 -0.84
N TRP A 59 1.83 -10.87 -2.10
CA TRP A 59 0.44 -10.94 -2.48
C TRP A 59 -0.08 -12.36 -2.24
N THR A 60 -1.07 -12.52 -1.36
CA THR A 60 -1.59 -13.84 -0.96
C THR A 60 -2.88 -14.23 -1.68
N LYS A 61 -3.60 -13.27 -2.26
CA LYS A 61 -4.81 -13.56 -3.07
C LYS A 61 -4.41 -13.93 -4.49
N THR A 62 -4.98 -14.99 -5.04
CA THR A 62 -4.74 -15.34 -6.44
C THR A 62 -5.46 -14.36 -7.37
N ALA A 63 -5.05 -14.32 -8.64
CA ALA A 63 -5.76 -13.54 -9.66
C ALA A 63 -7.21 -14.01 -9.79
N ASP A 64 -7.45 -15.32 -9.72
CA ASP A 64 -8.78 -15.92 -9.80
C ASP A 64 -9.66 -15.46 -8.63
N ASP A 65 -9.15 -15.47 -7.39
CA ASP A 65 -9.89 -14.96 -6.22
C ASP A 65 -10.31 -13.49 -6.38
N ILE A 66 -9.47 -12.68 -7.03
CA ILE A 66 -9.75 -11.28 -7.30
C ILE A 66 -10.84 -11.16 -8.36
N LEU A 67 -10.74 -11.92 -9.46
CA LEU A 67 -11.73 -11.91 -10.53
C LEU A 67 -13.09 -12.40 -10.04
N ASP A 68 -13.14 -13.44 -9.22
CA ASP A 68 -14.37 -13.96 -8.63
C ASP A 68 -15.02 -12.94 -7.69
N THR A 69 -14.22 -12.26 -6.86
CA THR A 69 -14.71 -11.17 -6.00
C THR A 69 -15.31 -10.03 -6.83
N LEU A 70 -14.65 -9.65 -7.93
CA LEU A 70 -15.13 -8.59 -8.82
C LEU A 70 -16.41 -8.99 -9.55
N ALA A 71 -16.49 -10.23 -10.05
CA ALA A 71 -17.68 -10.76 -10.70
C ALA A 71 -18.88 -10.74 -9.75
N ALA A 72 -18.71 -11.24 -8.53
CA ALA A 72 -19.74 -11.21 -7.48
C ALA A 72 -20.16 -9.78 -7.13
N TYR A 73 -19.20 -8.85 -7.04
CA TYR A 73 -19.50 -7.44 -6.82
C TYR A 73 -20.34 -6.86 -7.96
N CYS A 74 -19.93 -7.04 -9.22
CA CYS A 74 -20.63 -6.57 -10.41
C CYS A 74 -22.08 -7.08 -10.51
N THR A 75 -22.31 -8.37 -10.22
CA THR A 75 -23.67 -8.93 -10.18
C THR A 75 -24.55 -8.21 -9.15
N ARG A 76 -24.01 -7.96 -7.96
CA ARG A 76 -24.76 -7.29 -6.88
C ARG A 76 -25.14 -5.84 -7.22
N ILE A 77 -24.31 -5.12 -7.98
CA ILE A 77 -24.63 -3.74 -8.41
C ILE A 77 -25.64 -3.76 -9.57
N ASN A 78 -25.55 -4.71 -10.50
CA ASN A 78 -26.54 -4.85 -11.57
C ASN A 78 -27.92 -5.22 -11.03
N ASP A 79 -28.00 -6.03 -9.97
CA ASP A 79 -29.28 -6.37 -9.31
C ASP A 79 -29.81 -5.28 -8.38
N SER A 80 -29.09 -4.16 -8.20
CA SER A 80 -29.49 -3.07 -7.29
C SER A 80 -30.48 -2.06 -7.88
N GLY A 81 -31.06 -2.35 -9.06
CA GLY A 81 -32.32 -1.75 -9.51
C GLY A 81 -32.29 -0.25 -9.82
N HIS A 82 -31.24 0.22 -10.49
CA HIS A 82 -31.29 1.48 -11.25
C HIS A 82 -31.45 1.22 -12.74
#